data_AF-A0A2D6FWH8-F1
#
_entry.id   AF-A0A2D6FWH8-F1
#
_cell.length_a   1.000
_cell.length_b   1.000
_cell.length_c   1.000
_cell.angle_alpha   90.00
_cell.angle_beta   90.00
_cell.angle_gamma   90.00
#
_symmetry.space_group_name_H-M   'P 1'
#
loop_
_entity.id
_entity.type
_entity.pdbx_description
1 polymer ?
#
loop_
_entity_poly.entity_id
_entity_poly.type
_entity_poly.pdbx_seq_one_letter_code
_entity_poly.pdbx_strand_id
1 'polypeptide(L)'
;MNRPVHIRDSRIFLPGDYPADWAWRGYNEQQGVAALIQGGAYEIVFSSRYMMTYHPECLAGTPLSAMPLGDGAFETSLWLKKTA
;
A
#
# COMPACT_ATOMS: atom_id res chain seq x y z
N MET A 1 26.65 -8.54 -3.47
CA MET A 1 25.90 -7.54 -2.66
C MET A 1 24.46 -7.52 -3.17
N ASN A 2 23.51 -8.04 -2.39
CA ASN A 2 22.10 -8.02 -2.76
C ASN A 2 21.53 -6.64 -2.40
N ARG A 3 21.22 -5.79 -3.38
CA ARG A 3 20.56 -4.49 -3.12
C ARG A 3 19.11 -4.78 -2.69
N PRO A 4 18.58 -4.10 -1.66
CA PRO A 4 17.18 -4.26 -1.29
C PRO A 4 16.30 -3.86 -2.49
N VAL A 5 15.51 -4.80 -3.00
CA VAL A 5 14.51 -4.52 -4.02
C VAL A 5 13.28 -3.99 -3.32
N HIS A 6 12.90 -2.77 -3.67
CA HIS A 6 11.66 -2.15 -3.21
C HIS A 6 10.60 -2.28 -4.29
N ILE A 7 9.59 -3.09 -4.01
CA ILE A 7 8.39 -3.14 -4.85
C ILE A 7 7.45 -2.07 -4.32
N ARG A 8 7.06 -1.16 -5.21
CA ARG A 8 5.99 -0.20 -4.98
C ARG A 8 4.80 -0.67 -5.77
N ASP A 9 3.79 -1.11 -5.06
CA ASP A 9 2.49 -1.37 -5.67
C ASP A 9 1.59 -0.16 -5.41
N SER A 10 0.87 0.26 -6.45
CA SER A 10 -0.11 1.32 -6.39
C SER A 10 -1.45 0.67 -6.62
N ARG A 11 -2.42 0.85 -5.71
CA ARG A 11 -3.78 0.23 -5.65
C ARG A 11 -3.91 -0.87 -4.58
N ILE A 12 -3.21 -0.75 -3.46
CA ILE A 12 -3.42 -1.61 -2.29
C ILE A 12 -4.14 -0.85 -1.17
N PHE A 13 -5.20 -1.46 -0.65
CA PHE A 13 -6.08 -0.96 0.42
C PHE A 13 -6.02 -1.80 1.70
N LEU A 14 -5.18 -2.85 1.73
CA LEU A 14 -5.04 -3.73 2.87
C LEU A 14 -4.81 -2.95 4.19
N PRO A 15 -5.45 -3.38 5.29
CA PRO A 15 -6.31 -4.56 5.44
C PRO A 15 -7.77 -4.35 4.99
N GLY A 16 -8.11 -3.20 4.40
CA GLY A 16 -9.46 -2.90 3.92
C GLY A 16 -9.79 -3.53 2.57
N ASP A 17 -11.07 -3.50 2.25
CA ASP A 17 -11.61 -3.97 0.97
C ASP A 17 -11.24 -3.03 -0.18
N TYR A 18 -11.25 -3.60 -1.39
CA TYR A 18 -11.08 -2.83 -2.61
C TYR A 18 -12.35 -1.98 -2.86
N PRO A 19 -12.23 -0.70 -3.22
CA PRO A 19 -13.38 0.19 -3.34
C PRO A 19 -14.33 -0.25 -4.45
N ALA A 20 -15.64 -0.18 -4.17
CA ALA A 20 -16.70 -0.54 -5.12
C ALA A 20 -16.63 0.28 -6.42
N ASP A 21 -16.22 1.55 -6.31
CA ASP A 21 -16.05 2.46 -7.45
C ASP A 21 -15.00 1.97 -8.46
N TRP A 22 -14.16 1.01 -8.09
CA TRP A 22 -13.15 0.42 -8.97
C TRP A 22 -13.55 -0.96 -9.50
N ALA A 23 -14.77 -1.44 -9.22
CA ALA A 23 -15.28 -2.72 -9.71
C ALA A 23 -15.26 -2.83 -11.25
N TRP A 24 -15.44 -1.70 -11.96
CA TRP A 24 -15.38 -1.65 -13.43
C TRP A 24 -14.04 -2.10 -14.03
N ARG A 25 -12.97 -2.13 -13.23
CA ARG A 25 -11.64 -2.60 -13.69
C ARG A 25 -11.58 -4.11 -13.87
N GLY A 26 -12.44 -4.86 -13.20
CA GLY A 26 -12.54 -6.32 -13.36
C GLY A 26 -11.39 -7.12 -12.74
N TYR A 27 -10.50 -6.50 -11.96
CA TYR A 27 -9.43 -7.19 -11.22
C TYR A 27 -9.06 -6.45 -9.93
N ASN A 28 -8.51 -7.21 -8.97
CA ASN A 28 -8.07 -6.74 -7.67
C ASN A 28 -6.57 -7.06 -7.48
N GLU A 29 -5.73 -6.02 -7.50
CA GLU A 29 -4.27 -6.17 -7.39
C GLU A 29 -3.83 -6.69 -6.02
N GLN A 30 -4.66 -6.56 -4.98
CA GLN A 30 -4.36 -7.10 -3.65
C GLN A 30 -4.19 -8.62 -3.63
N GLN A 31 -4.82 -9.34 -4.57
CA GLN A 31 -4.69 -10.80 -4.66
C GLN A 31 -3.26 -11.22 -5.01
N GLY A 32 -2.57 -10.47 -5.87
CA GLY A 32 -1.17 -10.73 -6.22
C GLY A 32 -0.23 -10.44 -5.04
N VAL A 33 -0.49 -9.34 -4.32
CA VAL A 33 0.29 -8.95 -3.14
C VAL A 33 0.16 -9.96 -1.99
N ALA A 34 -1.02 -10.55 -1.77
CA ALA A 34 -1.21 -11.56 -0.74
C ALA A 34 -0.26 -12.75 -0.92
N ALA A 35 -0.04 -13.20 -2.17
CA ALA A 35 0.91 -14.27 -2.47
C ALA A 35 2.37 -13.86 -2.18
N LEU A 36 2.75 -12.62 -2.47
CA LEU A 36 4.10 -12.09 -2.17
C LEU A 36 4.38 -12.06 -0.67
N ILE A 37 3.40 -11.64 0.13
CA ILE A 37 3.50 -11.59 1.59
C ILE A 37 3.54 -13.00 2.18
N GLN A 38 2.63 -13.88 1.75
CA GLN A 38 2.52 -15.24 2.28
C GLN A 38 3.73 -16.12 1.92
N GLY A 39 4.38 -15.86 0.78
CA GLY A 39 5.59 -16.56 0.34
C GLY A 39 6.85 -16.29 1.19
N GLY A 40 6.81 -15.33 2.13
CA GLY A 40 7.90 -15.06 3.07
C GLY A 40 9.16 -14.39 2.48
N ALA A 41 9.20 -14.18 1.16
CA ALA A 41 10.31 -13.53 0.47
C ALA A 41 10.30 -11.99 0.58
N TYR A 42 9.20 -11.42 1.09
CA TYR A 42 8.98 -9.98 1.20
C TYR A 42 8.48 -9.58 2.57
N GLU A 43 9.03 -8.48 3.09
CA GLU A 43 8.59 -7.80 4.30
C GLU A 43 7.80 -6.54 3.94
N ILE A 44 6.70 -6.29 4.66
CA ILE A 44 5.94 -5.04 4.53
C ILE A 44 6.66 -3.93 5.28
N VAL A 45 7.09 -2.90 4.54
CA VAL A 45 7.78 -1.73 5.11
C VAL A 45 6.80 -0.61 5.42
N PHE A 46 5.82 -0.38 4.54
CA PHE A 46 4.90 0.74 4.68
C PHE A 46 3.63 0.52 3.85
N SER A 47 2.47 0.90 4.39
CA SER A 47 1.19 1.00 3.67
C SER A 47 0.57 2.36 3.95
N SER A 48 0.36 3.16 2.90
CA SER A 48 -0.20 4.51 3.06
C SER A 48 -1.63 4.46 3.58
N ARG A 49 -2.45 3.54 3.05
CA ARG A 49 -3.86 3.41 3.47
C ARG A 49 -3.97 3.01 4.93
N TYR A 50 -3.16 2.03 5.35
CA TYR A 50 -3.14 1.55 6.71
C TYR A 50 -2.74 2.66 7.68
N MET A 51 -1.68 3.41 7.37
CA MET A 51 -1.22 4.51 8.21
C MET A 51 -2.24 5.64 8.30
N MET A 52 -2.84 6.07 7.18
CA MET A 52 -3.87 7.11 7.21
C MET A 52 -5.13 6.70 7.95
N THR A 53 -5.51 5.41 7.88
CA THR A 53 -6.75 4.90 8.49
C THR A 53 -6.60 4.66 9.99
N TYR A 54 -5.48 4.04 10.40
CA TYR A 54 -5.32 3.52 11.76
C TYR A 54 -4.31 4.30 12.61
N HIS A 55 -3.38 5.00 11.96
CA HIS A 55 -2.29 5.71 12.63
C HIS A 55 -2.07 7.14 12.09
N PRO A 56 -3.11 7.96 11.87
CA PRO A 56 -2.94 9.31 11.34
C PRO A 56 -2.07 10.19 12.25
N GLU A 57 -2.05 9.92 13.56
CA GLU A 57 -1.18 10.59 14.53
C GLU A 57 0.31 10.43 14.21
N CYS A 58 0.71 9.29 13.64
CA CYS A 58 2.10 9.06 13.25
C CYS A 58 2.51 9.88 12.02
N LEU A 59 1.54 10.34 11.23
CA LEU A 59 1.76 11.12 10.01
C LEU A 59 1.62 12.62 10.24
N ALA A 60 1.02 13.03 11.36
CA ALA A 60 0.79 14.43 11.70
C ALA A 60 2.11 15.22 11.69
N GLY A 61 2.14 16.33 10.95
CA GLY A 61 3.32 17.19 10.84
C GLY A 61 4.41 16.66 9.90
N THR A 62 4.22 15.49 9.28
CA THR A 62 5.10 15.00 8.21
C THR A 62 4.68 15.57 6.85
N PRO A 63 5.60 15.65 5.86
CA PRO A 63 5.23 16.05 4.50
C PRO A 63 4.14 15.17 3.88
N LEU A 64 4.04 13.91 4.30
CA LEU A 64 3.04 12.97 3.80
C LEU A 64 1.61 13.45 4.12
N SER A 65 1.40 14.00 5.32
CA SER A 65 0.10 14.55 5.74
C SER A 65 -0.31 15.83 5.00
N ALA A 66 0.64 16.49 4.33
CA ALA A 66 0.42 17.71 3.56
C ALA A 66 0.34 17.45 2.05
N MET A 67 0.50 16.21 1.59
CA MET A 67 0.41 15.88 0.17
C MET A 67 -1.03 16.04 -0.31
N PRO A 68 -1.27 16.80 -1.40
CA PRO A 68 -2.61 16.94 -1.94
C PRO A 68 -3.09 15.61 -2.49
N LEU A 69 -4.24 15.15 -2.01
CA LEU A 69 -4.96 14.02 -2.56
C LEU A 69 -6.08 14.58 -3.45
N GLY A 70 -6.10 14.18 -4.72
CA GLY A 70 -7.15 14.61 -5.64
C GLY A 70 -8.52 14.09 -5.22
N ASP A 71 -9.58 14.79 -5.61
CA ASP A 71 -10.96 14.38 -5.29
C ASP A 71 -11.23 12.95 -5.78
N GLY A 72 -11.74 12.10 -4.87
CA GLY A 72 -12.01 10.69 -5.13
C GLY A 72 -10.76 9.80 -5.27
N ALA A 73 -9.55 10.34 -5.05
CA ALA A 73 -8.34 9.54 -4.98
C ALA A 73 -8.18 8.90 -3.60
N PHE A 74 -7.47 7.77 -3.57
CA PHE A 74 -7.15 7.05 -2.35
C PHE A 74 -5.64 6.86 -2.24
N GLU A 75 -5.12 6.92 -1.02
CA GLU A 75 -3.73 6.58 -0.72
C GLU A 75 -3.57 5.07 -0.80
N THR A 76 -2.88 4.57 -1.83
CA THR A 76 -2.88 3.14 -2.16
C THR A 76 -1.49 2.55 -2.35
N SER A 77 -0.47 3.20 -1.80
CA SER A 77 0.91 2.76 -1.91
C SER A 77 1.23 1.67 -0.89
N LEU A 78 1.76 0.55 -1.37
CA LEU A 78 2.39 -0.49 -0.55
C LEU A 78 3.86 -0.62 -0.89
N TRP A 79 4.70 -0.63 0.14
CA TRP A 79 6.14 -0.75 0.01
C TRP A 79 6.58 -2.07 0.62
N LEU A 80 7.17 -2.92 -0.23
CA LEU A 80 7.71 -4.21 0.17
C LEU A 80 9.23 -4.21 0.01
N LYS A 81 9.92 -4.90 0.92
CA LYS A 81 11.36 -5.13 0.84
C LYS A 81 11.61 -6.62 0.65
N LYS A 82 12.39 -6.98 -0.36
CA LYS A 82 12.83 -8.36 -0.57
C LYS A 82 13.83 -8.77 0.52
N THR A 83 13.58 -9.89 1.20
CA THR A 83 14.40 -10.41 2.31
C THR A 83 15.20 -11.66 1.93
N ALA A 84 14.80 -12.37 0.87
CA ALA A 84 15.44 -13.57 0.34
C ALA A 84 16.08 -13.34 -1.04
#